data_AF-A0AAD7CGS3-F1
#
_entry.id   AF-A0AAD7CGS3-F1
#
_cell.length_a   1.000
_cell.length_b   1.000
_cell.length_c   1.000
_cell.angle_alpha   90.00
_cell.angle_beta   90.00
_cell.angle_gamma   90.00
#
_symmetry.space_group_name_H-M   'P 1'
#
loop_
_entity.id
_entity.type
_entity.pdbx_description
1 polymer ?
#
loop_
_entity_poly.entity_id
_entity_poly.type
_entity_poly.pdbx_seq_one_letter_code
_entity_poly.pdbx_strand_id
1 'polypeptide(L)'
;MFSFTLQVKSAGYARTRSTRVFLCAAGPDESGREALEWSLEALVQDGDELIVCRGVDEDAFEKDHDSVREEARQFMLQIQEKSVEYEPERKLSLILEYIPGRITNTLDRLIALYRPDSVVVGTRGKKAWQGMAMMGKGGIGSVSKYCLTHSPVPIIVVRPERKVKKAVEKRRADPKRGTHFDMEG
;
A
#
# COMPACT_ATOMS: atom_id res chain seq x y z
N MET A 1 -12.20 -15.65 -14.26
CA MET A 1 -11.90 -14.49 -13.41
C MET A 1 -10.91 -13.61 -14.16
N PHE A 2 -11.32 -12.41 -14.53
CA PHE A 2 -10.51 -11.47 -15.31
C PHE A 2 -9.63 -10.65 -14.35
N SER A 3 -8.32 -10.67 -14.55
CA SER A 3 -7.38 -9.75 -13.89
C SER A 3 -6.72 -8.89 -14.97
N PHE A 4 -6.43 -7.64 -14.63
CA PHE A 4 -5.75 -6.73 -15.54
C PHE A 4 -4.41 -6.32 -14.96
N THR A 5 -3.34 -6.61 -15.70
CA THR A 5 -1.97 -6.36 -15.27
C THR A 5 -1.33 -5.38 -16.25
N LEU A 6 -0.74 -4.31 -15.71
CA LEU A 6 0.12 -3.40 -16.45
C LEU A 6 1.54 -3.52 -15.92
N GLN A 7 2.52 -3.48 -16.81
CA GLN A 7 3.93 -3.50 -16.43
C GLN A 7 4.67 -2.40 -17.19
N VAL A 8 5.48 -1.64 -16.46
CA VAL A 8 6.39 -0.64 -17.00
C VAL A 8 7.76 -0.79 -16.34
N LYS A 9 8.82 -0.55 -17.09
CA LYS A 9 10.19 -0.57 -16.58
C LYS A 9 10.88 0.74 -16.96
N SER A 10 11.64 1.31 -16.03
CA SER A 10 12.51 2.43 -16.34
C SER A 10 13.51 2.05 -17.43
N ALA A 11 13.93 3.02 -18.24
CA ALA A 11 14.97 2.80 -19.24
C ALA A 11 16.26 2.28 -18.58
N GLY A 12 16.81 1.20 -19.11
CA GLY A 12 18.02 0.58 -18.58
C GLY A 12 17.83 -0.23 -17.29
N TYR A 13 16.60 -0.43 -16.81
CA TYR A 13 16.33 -1.38 -15.74
C TYR A 13 16.70 -2.80 -16.18
N ALA A 14 17.48 -3.51 -15.35
CA ALA A 14 17.79 -4.91 -15.53
C ALA A 14 17.61 -5.64 -14.19
N ARG A 15 16.80 -6.71 -14.20
CA ARG A 15 16.60 -7.53 -13.02
C ARG A 15 17.89 -8.30 -12.72
N THR A 16 18.32 -8.26 -11.46
CA THR A 16 19.50 -8.96 -10.98
C THR A 16 19.14 -9.91 -9.85
N ARG A 17 20.14 -10.66 -9.33
CA ARG A 17 19.95 -11.50 -8.14
C ARG A 17 19.71 -10.70 -6.85
N SER A 18 20.04 -9.41 -6.86
CA SER A 18 19.84 -8.51 -5.72
C SER A 18 18.58 -7.64 -5.85
N THR A 19 17.83 -7.76 -6.94
CA THR A 19 16.53 -7.07 -7.10
C THR A 19 15.60 -7.49 -5.98
N ARG A 20 15.21 -6.54 -5.15
CA ARG A 20 14.19 -6.75 -4.11
C ARG A 20 12.81 -6.53 -4.72
N VAL A 21 11.84 -7.25 -4.20
CA VAL A 21 10.48 -7.28 -4.71
C VAL A 21 9.54 -6.85 -3.59
N PHE A 22 8.81 -5.76 -3.80
CA PHE A 22 7.85 -5.26 -2.83
C PHE A 22 6.43 -5.37 -3.37
N LEU A 23 5.49 -5.79 -2.53
CA LEU A 23 4.07 -5.80 -2.86
C LEU A 23 3.35 -4.72 -2.04
N CYS A 24 2.77 -3.71 -2.68
CA CYS A 24 2.01 -2.65 -2.02
C CYS A 24 0.50 -2.81 -2.25
N ALA A 25 -0.26 -2.94 -1.18
CA ALA A 25 -1.73 -2.93 -1.22
C ALA A 25 -2.25 -1.48 -1.31
N ALA A 26 -2.34 -0.96 -2.54
CA ALA A 26 -2.81 0.40 -2.83
C ALA A 26 -4.33 0.45 -2.99
N GLY A 27 -5.04 0.43 -1.86
CA GLY A 27 -6.48 0.71 -1.85
C GLY A 27 -6.80 2.14 -2.32
N PRO A 28 -8.02 2.39 -2.82
CA PRO A 28 -8.46 3.74 -3.24
C PRO A 28 -8.62 4.72 -2.05
N ASP A 29 -8.56 4.23 -0.82
CA ASP A 29 -8.66 5.04 0.38
C ASP A 29 -7.36 5.82 0.67
N GLU A 30 -7.47 6.83 1.55
CA GLU A 30 -6.34 7.65 2.04
C GLU A 30 -5.15 6.79 2.46
N SER A 31 -5.40 5.72 3.22
CA SER A 31 -4.32 4.90 3.76
C SER A 31 -3.65 3.99 2.73
N GLY A 32 -4.38 3.50 1.73
CA GLY A 32 -3.78 2.79 0.60
C GLY A 32 -2.90 3.69 -0.28
N ARG A 33 -3.37 4.92 -0.53
CA ARG A 33 -2.63 5.92 -1.31
C ARG A 33 -1.33 6.36 -0.63
N GLU A 34 -1.37 6.65 0.66
CA GLU A 34 -0.18 7.03 1.41
C GLU A 34 0.81 5.87 1.58
N ALA A 35 0.32 4.62 1.67
CA ALA A 35 1.20 3.46 1.68
C ALA A 35 2.00 3.35 0.37
N LEU A 36 1.35 3.65 -0.76
CA LEU A 36 2.00 3.69 -2.06
C LEU A 36 2.98 4.86 -2.18
N GLU A 37 2.60 6.08 -1.78
CA GLU A 37 3.51 7.22 -1.74
C GLU A 37 4.75 6.92 -0.90
N TRP A 38 4.56 6.46 0.33
CA TRP A 38 5.69 6.10 1.19
C TRP A 38 6.55 4.99 0.60
N SER A 39 5.95 4.02 -0.12
CA SER A 39 6.71 2.97 -0.80
C SER A 39 7.62 3.55 -1.89
N LEU A 40 7.10 4.48 -2.70
CA LEU A 40 7.85 5.15 -3.76
C LEU A 40 8.90 6.11 -3.21
N GLU A 41 8.59 6.84 -2.14
CA GLU A 41 9.48 7.86 -1.58
C GLU A 41 10.60 7.26 -0.73
N ALA A 42 10.26 6.33 0.17
CA ALA A 42 11.16 5.94 1.27
C ALA A 42 11.61 4.47 1.23
N LEU A 43 10.88 3.58 0.57
CA LEU A 43 11.17 2.14 0.61
C LEU A 43 12.01 1.67 -0.58
N VAL A 44 11.52 1.91 -1.80
CA VAL A 44 12.14 1.37 -3.01
C VAL A 44 13.45 2.09 -3.33
N GLN A 45 14.41 1.34 -3.86
CA GLN A 45 15.73 1.82 -4.28
C GLN A 45 16.00 1.42 -5.73
N ASP A 46 17.12 1.88 -6.29
CA ASP A 46 17.52 1.53 -7.65
C ASP A 46 17.61 0.01 -7.85
N GLY A 47 17.02 -0.47 -8.95
CA GLY A 47 17.02 -1.88 -9.32
C GLY A 47 15.93 -2.74 -8.64
N ASP A 48 15.04 -2.14 -7.85
CA ASP A 48 13.91 -2.83 -7.23
C ASP A 48 12.71 -3.03 -8.18
N GLU A 49 11.85 -3.98 -7.81
CA GLU A 49 10.56 -4.24 -8.43
C GLU A 49 9.42 -3.96 -7.44
N LEU A 50 8.50 -3.07 -7.81
CA LEU A 50 7.33 -2.73 -7.01
C LEU A 50 6.06 -3.22 -7.71
N ILE A 51 5.39 -4.17 -7.06
CA ILE A 51 4.06 -4.65 -7.44
C ILE A 51 3.02 -3.86 -6.65
N VAL A 52 2.18 -3.12 -7.34
CA VAL A 52 1.07 -2.37 -6.77
C VAL A 52 -0.21 -3.17 -7.01
N CYS A 53 -0.88 -3.55 -5.94
CA CYS A 53 -2.16 -4.26 -6.01
C CYS A 53 -3.32 -3.30 -5.72
N ARG A 54 -4.30 -3.28 -6.62
CA ARG A 54 -5.57 -2.56 -6.46
C ARG A 54 -6.73 -3.55 -6.49
N GLY A 55 -7.41 -3.66 -5.35
CA GLY A 55 -8.65 -4.40 -5.24
C GLY A 55 -9.78 -3.64 -5.92
N VAL A 56 -10.61 -4.37 -6.65
CA VAL A 56 -11.73 -3.85 -7.45
C VAL A 56 -12.94 -4.71 -7.15
N ASP A 57 -14.13 -4.10 -7.13
CA ASP A 57 -15.36 -4.83 -6.84
C ASP A 57 -15.63 -5.85 -7.94
N GLU A 58 -16.14 -7.04 -7.58
CA GLU A 58 -16.31 -8.17 -8.52
C GLU A 58 -17.21 -7.79 -9.71
N ASP A 59 -18.24 -6.98 -9.44
CA ASP A 59 -19.19 -6.48 -10.44
C ASP A 59 -18.60 -5.45 -11.42
N ALA A 60 -17.46 -4.83 -11.08
CA ALA A 60 -16.85 -3.78 -11.91
C ALA A 60 -16.36 -4.31 -13.26
N PHE A 61 -16.01 -5.59 -13.33
CA PHE A 61 -15.56 -6.23 -14.58
C PHE A 61 -16.69 -6.80 -15.41
N GLU A 62 -17.92 -6.90 -14.90
CA GLU A 62 -19.01 -7.50 -15.68
C GLU A 62 -19.66 -6.53 -16.67
N LYS A 63 -19.46 -5.22 -16.51
CA LYS A 63 -20.21 -4.19 -17.24
C LYS A 63 -19.37 -3.22 -18.07
N ASP A 64 -18.11 -2.99 -17.69
CA ASP A 64 -17.31 -1.93 -18.32
C ASP A 64 -15.80 -2.20 -18.20
N HIS A 65 -15.30 -3.16 -18.98
CA HIS A 65 -13.89 -3.50 -19.01
C HIS A 65 -12.98 -2.35 -19.46
N ASP A 66 -13.47 -1.49 -20.35
CA ASP A 66 -12.65 -0.45 -20.94
C ASP A 66 -12.43 0.72 -19.99
N SER A 67 -13.43 1.08 -19.15
CA SER A 67 -13.21 2.08 -18.11
C SER A 67 -12.23 1.60 -17.03
N VAL A 68 -12.29 0.33 -16.63
CA VAL A 68 -11.35 -0.22 -15.64
C VAL A 68 -9.93 -0.26 -16.19
N ARG A 69 -9.78 -0.61 -17.47
CA ARG A 69 -8.47 -0.55 -18.17
C ARG A 69 -7.95 0.88 -18.23
N GLU A 70 -8.83 1.85 -18.52
CA GLU A 70 -8.43 3.25 -18.58
C GLU A 70 -8.05 3.79 -17.20
N GLU A 71 -8.81 3.49 -16.15
CA GLU A 71 -8.43 3.84 -14.76
C GLU A 71 -7.07 3.24 -14.40
N ALA A 72 -6.82 1.97 -14.75
CA ALA A 72 -5.54 1.32 -14.49
C ALA A 72 -4.39 1.99 -15.25
N ARG A 73 -4.59 2.41 -16.52
CA ARG A 73 -3.57 3.15 -17.29
C ARG A 73 -3.27 4.50 -16.66
N GLN A 74 -4.30 5.27 -16.32
CA GLN A 74 -4.14 6.56 -15.66
C GLN A 74 -3.44 6.42 -14.31
N PHE A 75 -3.77 5.38 -13.55
CA PHE A 75 -3.11 5.11 -12.27
C PHE A 75 -1.65 4.68 -12.44
N MET A 76 -1.34 3.86 -13.44
CA MET A 76 0.05 3.52 -13.79
C MET A 76 0.86 4.76 -14.20
N LEU A 77 0.27 5.71 -14.93
CA LEU A 77 0.93 6.99 -15.25
C LEU A 77 1.25 7.79 -13.97
N GLN A 78 0.29 7.92 -13.05
CA GLN A 78 0.50 8.60 -11.78
C GLN A 78 1.62 7.97 -10.93
N ILE A 79 1.72 6.62 -10.92
CA ILE A 79 2.79 5.92 -10.20
C ILE A 79 4.15 6.26 -10.82
N GLN A 80 4.26 6.27 -12.15
CA GLN A 80 5.49 6.64 -12.84
C GLN A 80 5.89 8.09 -12.58
N GLU A 81 4.94 9.02 -12.68
CA GLU A 81 5.16 10.44 -12.42
C GLU A 81 5.71 10.65 -11.02
N LYS A 82 5.08 10.07 -9.99
CA LYS A 82 5.57 10.14 -8.61
C LYS A 82 6.93 9.47 -8.43
N SER A 83 7.14 8.32 -9.06
CA SER A 83 8.44 7.64 -8.99
C SER A 83 9.58 8.54 -9.48
N VAL A 84 9.36 9.25 -10.59
CA VAL A 84 10.32 10.19 -11.17
C VAL A 84 10.43 11.45 -10.33
N GLU A 85 9.32 11.96 -9.78
CA GLU A 85 9.31 13.12 -8.87
C GLU A 85 10.19 12.88 -7.64
N TYR A 86 10.09 11.70 -7.02
CA TYR A 86 10.89 11.36 -5.84
C TYR A 86 12.36 11.11 -6.16
N GLU A 87 12.67 10.38 -7.22
CA GLU A 87 14.06 10.08 -7.60
C GLU A 87 14.19 9.82 -9.12
N PRO A 88 14.58 10.83 -9.93
CA PRO A 88 14.56 10.74 -11.39
C PRO A 88 15.47 9.65 -12.00
N GLU A 89 16.62 9.41 -11.37
CA GLU A 89 17.63 8.46 -11.89
C GLU A 89 17.38 7.01 -11.47
N ARG A 90 16.41 6.78 -10.57
CA ARG A 90 16.12 5.46 -10.01
C ARG A 90 15.41 4.58 -11.04
N LYS A 91 15.99 3.41 -11.30
CA LYS A 91 15.46 2.44 -12.26
C LYS A 91 14.61 1.40 -11.54
N LEU A 92 13.32 1.37 -11.84
CA LEU A 92 12.36 0.46 -11.23
C LEU A 92 11.67 -0.42 -12.28
N SER A 93 11.21 -1.60 -11.84
CA SER A 93 10.14 -2.37 -12.50
C SER A 93 8.85 -2.11 -11.73
N LEU A 94 7.87 -1.50 -12.39
CA LEU A 94 6.55 -1.20 -11.83
C LEU A 94 5.52 -2.16 -12.42
N ILE A 95 4.84 -2.91 -11.58
CA ILE A 95 3.76 -3.81 -11.98
C ILE A 95 2.49 -3.36 -11.26
N LEU A 96 1.39 -3.20 -11.98
CA LEU A 96 0.09 -2.85 -11.42
C LEU A 96 -0.89 -3.98 -11.67
N GLU A 97 -1.44 -4.52 -10.59
CA GLU A 97 -2.38 -5.65 -10.58
C GLU A 97 -3.78 -5.17 -10.15
N TYR A 98 -4.72 -5.18 -11.09
CA TYR A 98 -6.14 -4.97 -10.84
C TYR A 98 -6.83 -6.33 -10.78
N ILE A 99 -7.26 -6.72 -9.57
CA ILE A 99 -7.81 -8.05 -9.32
C ILE A 99 -9.18 -7.92 -8.63
N PRO A 100 -10.25 -8.47 -9.24
CA PRO A 100 -11.57 -8.48 -8.62
C PRO A 100 -11.60 -9.38 -7.41
N GLY A 101 -12.33 -8.93 -6.38
CA GLY A 101 -12.65 -9.72 -5.21
C GLY A 101 -11.96 -9.29 -3.93
N ARG A 102 -12.03 -10.17 -2.93
CA ARG A 102 -11.55 -9.87 -1.58
C ARG A 102 -10.03 -9.71 -1.56
N ILE A 103 -9.59 -8.51 -1.18
CA ILE A 103 -8.18 -8.12 -1.10
C ILE A 103 -7.30 -9.10 -0.30
N THR A 104 -7.83 -9.76 0.74
CA THR A 104 -7.08 -10.76 1.52
C THR A 104 -6.68 -11.96 0.67
N ASN A 105 -7.60 -12.50 -0.13
CA ASN A 105 -7.34 -13.63 -1.01
C ASN A 105 -6.42 -13.22 -2.17
N THR A 106 -6.62 -12.00 -2.67
CA THR A 106 -5.76 -11.40 -3.69
C THR A 106 -4.32 -11.28 -3.19
N LEU A 107 -4.12 -10.81 -1.96
CA LEU A 107 -2.79 -10.68 -1.37
C LEU A 107 -2.10 -12.04 -1.23
N ASP A 108 -2.78 -13.06 -0.71
CA ASP A 108 -2.19 -14.41 -0.62
C ASP A 108 -1.74 -14.93 -1.99
N ARG A 109 -2.58 -14.76 -3.01
CA ARG A 109 -2.27 -15.15 -4.40
C ARG A 109 -1.06 -14.39 -4.94
N LEU A 110 -1.00 -13.08 -4.73
CA LEU A 110 0.10 -12.25 -5.19
C LEU A 110 1.40 -12.54 -4.43
N ILE A 111 1.32 -12.82 -3.12
CA ILE A 111 2.47 -13.26 -2.33
C ILE A 111 3.01 -14.58 -2.87
N ALA A 112 2.14 -15.55 -3.18
CA ALA A 112 2.56 -16.83 -3.76
C ALA A 112 3.16 -16.67 -5.16
N LEU A 113 2.62 -15.77 -5.99
CA LEU A 113 3.04 -15.52 -7.36
C LEU A 113 4.38 -14.78 -7.44
N TYR A 114 4.47 -13.64 -6.75
CA TYR A 114 5.61 -12.73 -6.86
C TYR A 114 6.70 -12.98 -5.81
N ARG A 115 6.39 -13.72 -4.74
CA ARG A 115 7.27 -13.96 -3.58
C ARG A 115 8.00 -12.67 -3.14
N PRO A 116 7.24 -11.62 -2.76
CA PRO A 116 7.84 -10.36 -2.37
C PRO A 116 8.66 -10.50 -1.09
N ASP A 117 9.74 -9.73 -0.96
CA ASP A 117 10.55 -9.62 0.24
C ASP A 117 9.77 -8.99 1.40
N SER A 118 8.79 -8.13 1.09
CA SER A 118 7.87 -7.54 2.06
C SER A 118 6.59 -7.05 1.40
N VAL A 119 5.51 -7.00 2.19
CA VAL A 119 4.22 -6.45 1.78
C VAL A 119 3.93 -5.16 2.54
N VAL A 120 3.61 -4.10 1.81
CA VAL A 120 3.26 -2.79 2.36
C VAL A 120 1.75 -2.62 2.38
N VAL A 121 1.19 -2.22 3.52
CA VAL A 121 -0.24 -1.98 3.71
C VAL A 121 -0.50 -0.68 4.47
N GLY A 122 -1.57 0.03 4.10
CA GLY A 122 -2.01 1.22 4.83
C GLY A 122 -2.71 0.91 6.16
N THR A 123 -2.80 1.91 7.04
CA THR A 123 -3.58 1.84 8.29
C THR A 123 -5.05 2.26 8.13
N ARG A 124 -5.96 1.32 7.87
CA ARG A 124 -7.45 1.50 7.90
C ARG A 124 -8.04 2.61 7.02
N GLY A 125 -8.82 2.19 6.01
CA GLY A 125 -9.85 2.98 5.33
C GLY A 125 -11.14 3.14 6.15
N LYS A 126 -11.84 4.27 5.96
CA LYS A 126 -12.95 4.76 6.80
C LYS A 126 -14.23 3.89 6.83
N LYS A 127 -14.41 2.90 5.94
CA LYS A 127 -15.71 2.20 5.80
C LYS A 127 -16.09 1.27 6.96
N ALA A 128 -15.16 0.88 7.83
CA ALA A 128 -15.48 -0.01 8.96
C ALA A 128 -15.90 0.72 10.26
N TRP A 129 -15.91 2.06 10.30
CA TRP A 129 -16.01 2.81 11.55
C TRP A 129 -17.44 3.23 11.95
N GLN A 130 -18.40 3.34 11.02
CA GLN A 130 -19.73 3.85 11.39
C GLN A 130 -20.54 2.91 12.30
N GLY A 131 -20.26 1.60 12.33
CA GLY A 131 -20.94 0.66 13.24
C GLY A 131 -20.18 0.31 14.53
N MET A 132 -18.84 0.42 14.56
CA MET A 132 -18.00 -0.16 15.63
C MET A 132 -17.45 0.89 16.62
N ALA A 133 -17.64 2.19 16.35
CA ALA A 133 -17.17 3.27 17.20
C ALA A 133 -17.78 3.27 18.61
N MET A 134 -18.93 2.62 18.79
CA MET A 134 -19.65 2.56 20.07
C MET A 134 -19.10 1.53 21.06
N MET A 135 -18.07 0.73 20.70
CA MET A 135 -17.65 -0.41 21.52
C MET A 135 -16.17 -0.42 21.95
N GLY A 136 -15.52 0.75 22.03
CA GLY A 136 -14.30 0.94 22.84
C GLY A 136 -13.03 0.18 22.43
N LYS A 137 -13.00 -0.56 21.30
CA LYS A 137 -11.82 -1.35 20.87
C LYS A 137 -11.15 -0.74 19.63
N GLY A 138 -10.16 0.12 19.86
CA GLY A 138 -9.24 0.60 18.82
C GLY A 138 -8.35 -0.53 18.29
N GLY A 139 -8.84 -1.30 17.31
CA GLY A 139 -8.09 -2.39 16.67
C GLY A 139 -7.22 -1.97 15.47
N ILE A 140 -6.55 -2.95 14.87
CA ILE A 140 -5.86 -2.87 13.56
C ILE A 140 -6.90 -3.05 12.43
N GLY A 141 -6.66 -2.55 11.21
CA GLY A 141 -7.58 -2.70 10.06
C GLY A 141 -7.79 -4.14 9.63
N SER A 142 -8.87 -4.45 8.89
CA SER A 142 -9.17 -5.84 8.46
C SER A 142 -8.03 -6.43 7.62
N VAL A 143 -7.48 -5.66 6.68
CA VAL A 143 -6.35 -6.09 5.82
C VAL A 143 -5.05 -6.19 6.61
N SER A 144 -4.64 -5.14 7.33
CA SER A 144 -3.38 -5.16 8.08
C SER A 144 -3.40 -6.23 9.20
N LYS A 145 -4.55 -6.49 9.83
CA LYS A 145 -4.71 -7.56 10.83
C LYS A 145 -4.58 -8.94 10.18
N TYR A 146 -5.21 -9.12 9.01
CA TYR A 146 -5.11 -10.37 8.26
C TYR A 146 -3.66 -10.66 7.88
N CYS A 147 -2.98 -9.70 7.25
CA CYS A 147 -1.59 -9.82 6.87
C CYS A 147 -0.69 -10.12 8.07
N LEU A 148 -0.85 -9.43 9.20
CA LEU A 148 -0.04 -9.70 10.40
C LEU A 148 -0.25 -11.09 11.02
N THR A 149 -1.40 -11.72 10.77
CA THR A 149 -1.74 -13.02 11.38
C THR A 149 -1.36 -14.19 10.47
N HIS A 150 -1.37 -13.98 9.14
CA HIS A 150 -1.32 -15.07 8.16
C HIS A 150 -0.23 -14.92 7.10
N SER A 151 0.41 -13.76 6.99
CA SER A 151 1.37 -13.54 5.92
C SER A 151 2.64 -14.39 6.11
N PRO A 152 3.09 -15.10 5.06
CA PRO A 152 4.35 -15.83 5.08
C PRO A 152 5.56 -14.93 4.86
N VAL A 153 5.34 -13.64 4.57
CA VAL A 153 6.38 -12.62 4.32
C VAL A 153 6.22 -11.44 5.28
N PRO A 154 7.29 -10.68 5.58
CA PRO A 154 7.23 -9.49 6.43
C PRO A 154 6.19 -8.46 5.95
N ILE A 155 5.51 -7.83 6.91
CA ILE A 155 4.47 -6.81 6.66
C ILE A 155 4.92 -5.46 7.17
N ILE A 156 4.91 -4.45 6.30
CA ILE A 156 5.17 -3.05 6.63
C ILE A 156 3.83 -2.31 6.68
N VAL A 157 3.53 -1.68 7.82
CA VAL A 157 2.27 -0.96 8.02
C VAL A 157 2.52 0.54 7.99
N VAL A 158 2.06 1.20 6.93
CA VAL A 158 2.25 2.65 6.75
C VAL A 158 1.09 3.42 7.38
N ARG A 159 1.45 4.36 8.27
CA ARG A 159 0.50 5.19 8.99
C ARG A 159 0.52 6.63 8.44
N PRO A 160 -0.65 7.21 8.12
CA PRO A 160 -0.76 8.61 7.73
C PRO A 160 -0.06 9.55 8.69
N GLU A 161 0.74 10.47 8.18
CA GLU A 161 1.39 11.50 9.00
C GLU A 161 0.38 12.27 9.83
N ARG A 162 -0.77 12.63 9.27
CA ARG A 162 -1.86 13.31 10.00
C ARG A 162 -2.35 12.48 11.19
N LYS A 163 -2.43 11.15 11.05
CA LYS A 163 -2.79 10.23 12.15
C LYS A 163 -1.64 10.08 13.16
N VAL A 164 -0.40 10.32 12.76
CA VAL A 164 0.77 10.39 13.66
C VAL A 164 0.73 11.69 14.45
N LYS A 165 0.68 12.86 13.78
CA LYS A 165 0.59 14.19 14.40
C LYS A 165 -0.54 14.26 15.43
N LYS A 166 -1.76 13.86 15.07
CA LYS A 166 -2.90 13.82 15.99
C LYS A 166 -2.70 12.89 17.19
N ALA A 167 -2.01 11.76 17.00
CA ALA A 167 -1.73 10.83 18.10
C ALA A 167 -0.64 11.38 19.03
N VAL A 168 0.36 12.07 18.48
CA VAL A 168 1.42 12.77 19.24
C VAL A 168 0.82 13.91 20.04
N GLU A 169 0.02 14.78 19.42
CA GLU A 169 -0.69 15.87 20.10
C GLU A 169 -1.57 15.34 21.25
N LYS A 170 -2.34 14.27 21.00
CA LYS A 170 -3.16 13.64 22.03
C LYS A 170 -2.32 13.07 23.18
N ARG A 171 -1.14 12.50 22.89
CA ARG A 171 -0.22 12.01 23.94
C ARG A 171 0.41 13.14 24.72
N ARG A 172 0.77 14.25 24.06
CA ARG A 172 1.32 15.43 24.72
C ARG A 172 0.31 16.09 25.65
N ALA A 173 -0.97 16.07 25.28
CA ALA A 173 -2.07 16.56 26.11
C ALA A 173 -2.52 15.59 27.22
N ASP A 174 -1.96 14.37 27.30
CA ASP A 174 -2.32 13.38 28.32
C ASP A 174 -1.38 13.50 29.54
N PRO A 175 -1.88 13.92 30.71
CA PRO A 175 -1.06 14.15 31.91
C PRO A 175 -0.32 12.90 32.42
N LYS A 176 -0.74 11.70 32.00
CA LYS A 176 -0.12 10.42 32.40
C LYS A 176 0.91 9.90 31.40
N ARG A 177 1.03 10.52 30.22
CA ARG A 177 1.82 9.99 29.08
C ARG A 177 2.70 11.03 28.38
N GLY A 178 2.62 12.31 28.76
CA GLY A 178 3.39 13.40 28.16
C GLY A 178 4.82 13.58 28.66
N THR A 179 5.22 12.91 29.75
CA THR A 179 6.48 13.18 30.47
C THR A 179 7.76 12.91 29.68
N HIS A 180 7.71 12.11 28.60
CA HIS A 180 8.88 11.84 27.75
C HIS A 180 9.15 12.94 26.72
N PHE A 181 8.22 13.87 26.48
CA PHE A 181 8.43 14.99 25.55
C PHE A 181 9.19 16.17 26.17
N ASP A 182 9.32 16.20 27.49
CA ASP A 182 9.93 17.30 28.25
C ASP A 182 11.37 16.96 28.74
N MET A 183 11.94 15.82 28.32
CA MET A 183 13.29 15.36 28.72
C MET A 183 14.39 15.63 27.68
N GLU A 184 14.13 16.43 26.63
CA GLU A 184 15.16 16.98 25.75
C GLU A 184 15.20 18.51 25.92
N GLY A 185 16.06 18.95 26.83
CA GLY A 185 16.46 20.34 27.04
C GLY A 185 17.96 20.39 27.27
#